data_AF-A0A448JBR1-F1
#
_entry.id   AF-A0A448JBR1-F1
#
_cell.length_a   1.000
_cell.length_b   1.000
_cell.length_c   1.000
_cell.angle_alpha   90.00
_cell.angle_beta   90.00
_cell.angle_gamma   90.00
#
_symmetry.space_group_name_H-M   'P 1'
#
loop_
_entity.id
_entity.type
_entity.pdbx_description
1 polymer ?
#
loop_
_entity_poly.entity_id
_entity_poly.type
_entity_poly.pdbx_seq_one_letter_code
_entity_poly.pdbx_strand_id
1 'polypeptide(L)'
;MQSAYAKARAKQLSTYTYKTYWVYKCALLEDSRSEHKKMHNCAIHRDDPFWKTSFPPNDYNCKCKVIAISEKEARTQYKILENPKSIASKNFAYDKRENSQIPKETRISLDESLENLPKIHDYENLSDKELIGKVYEAFDVKKGALLVDK
;
A
#
# COMPACT_ATOMS: atom_id res chain seq x y z
N MET A 1 -8.01 5.49 -5.09
CA MET A 1 -8.19 6.96 -4.89
C MET A 1 -8.03 7.40 -3.42
N GLN A 2 -8.60 6.68 -2.44
CA GLN A 2 -8.53 7.10 -1.02
C GLN A 2 -7.12 7.24 -0.44
N SER A 3 -6.16 6.37 -0.79
CA SER A 3 -4.78 6.46 -0.28
C SER A 3 -4.03 7.71 -0.81
N ALA A 4 -4.26 8.10 -2.06
CA ALA A 4 -3.68 9.32 -2.62
C ALA A 4 -4.23 10.58 -1.93
N TYR A 5 -5.54 10.61 -1.68
CA TYR A 5 -6.17 11.67 -0.88
C TYR A 5 -5.62 11.71 0.55
N ALA A 6 -5.47 10.55 1.20
CA ALA A 6 -4.93 10.45 2.55
C ALA A 6 -3.51 11.04 2.64
N LYS A 7 -2.64 10.74 1.67
CA LYS A 7 -1.30 11.32 1.58
C LYS A 7 -1.33 12.84 1.45
N ALA A 8 -2.13 13.37 0.52
CA ALA A 8 -2.29 14.81 0.34
C ALA A 8 -2.82 15.47 1.62
N ARG A 9 -3.77 14.82 2.30
CA ARG A 9 -4.33 15.28 3.56
C ARG A 9 -3.28 15.28 4.67
N ALA A 10 -2.48 14.22 4.80
CA ALA A 10 -1.39 14.17 5.78
C ALA A 10 -0.39 15.31 5.57
N LYS A 11 0.03 15.56 4.31
CA LYS A 11 0.89 16.69 3.96
C LYS A 11 0.27 18.02 4.40
N GLN A 12 -1.01 18.23 4.11
CA GLN A 12 -1.75 19.42 4.54
C GLN A 12 -1.78 19.56 6.06
N LEU A 13 -2.06 18.48 6.79
CA LEU A 13 -2.09 18.53 8.26
C LEU A 13 -0.72 18.86 8.85
N SER A 14 0.36 18.36 8.25
CA SER A 14 1.74 18.63 8.69
C SER A 14 2.20 20.07 8.43
N THR A 15 1.57 20.81 7.51
CA THR A 15 1.90 22.25 7.30
C THR A 15 1.46 23.15 8.46
N TYR A 16 0.58 22.67 9.35
CA TYR A 16 0.10 23.47 10.46
C TYR A 16 1.08 23.44 11.62
N THR A 17 1.87 24.51 11.78
CA THR A 17 2.90 24.61 12.83
C THR A 17 2.33 24.45 14.25
N TYR A 18 1.23 25.15 14.57
CA TYR A 18 0.66 25.20 15.92
C TYR A 18 -0.35 24.10 16.24
N LYS A 19 -0.68 23.24 15.26
CA LYS A 19 -1.65 22.15 15.44
C LYS A 19 -0.92 20.84 15.71
N THR A 20 -0.48 20.70 16.95
CA THR A 20 0.37 19.59 17.43
C THR A 20 -0.39 18.28 17.61
N TYR A 21 -1.73 18.32 17.69
CA TYR A 21 -2.56 17.13 17.87
C TYR A 21 -3.42 16.86 16.63
N TRP A 22 -3.55 15.57 16.31
CA TRP A 22 -4.44 15.06 15.29
C TRP A 22 -5.59 14.31 15.94
N VAL A 23 -6.81 14.57 15.47
CA VAL A 23 -8.02 13.90 15.95
C VAL A 23 -8.53 12.93 14.91
N TYR A 24 -8.76 11.69 15.35
CA TYR A 24 -9.35 10.67 14.53
C TYR A 24 -10.88 10.88 14.44
N LYS A 25 -11.40 10.97 13.21
CA LYS A 25 -12.83 11.18 12.92
C LYS A 25 -13.36 9.97 12.17
N CYS A 26 -14.02 9.07 12.88
CA CYS A 26 -14.82 8.02 12.26
C CYS A 26 -16.07 8.62 11.58
N ALA A 27 -16.49 8.05 10.44
CA ALA A 27 -17.73 8.43 9.78
C ALA A 27 -18.99 8.01 10.56
N LEU A 28 -18.84 7.13 11.57
CA LEU A 28 -19.92 6.62 12.43
C LEU A 28 -21.10 6.01 11.66
N LEU A 29 -20.81 5.38 10.52
CA LEU A 29 -21.80 4.61 9.77
C LEU A 29 -22.14 3.30 10.50
N GLU A 30 -23.26 2.70 10.14
CA GLU A 30 -23.70 1.40 10.67
C GLU A 30 -22.59 0.34 10.52
N ASP A 31 -22.03 0.24 9.32
CA ASP A 31 -20.92 -0.65 8.91
C ASP A 31 -19.53 -0.22 9.41
N SER A 32 -19.43 0.89 10.14
CA SER A 32 -18.14 1.32 10.69
C SER A 32 -17.70 0.34 11.78
N ARG A 33 -16.49 -0.21 11.60
CA ARG A 33 -15.86 -1.17 12.53
C ARG A 33 -15.78 -0.60 13.95
N SER A 34 -16.00 -1.45 14.94
CA SER A 34 -16.01 -1.08 16.36
C SER A 34 -14.72 -0.38 16.80
N GLU A 35 -13.56 -0.86 16.36
CA GLU A 35 -12.25 -0.25 16.65
C GLU A 35 -12.15 1.18 16.10
N HIS A 36 -12.70 1.45 14.91
CA HIS A 36 -12.72 2.80 14.35
C HIS A 36 -13.69 3.72 15.12
N LYS A 37 -14.85 3.20 15.55
CA LYS A 37 -15.84 3.93 16.36
C LYS A 37 -15.23 4.33 17.71
N LYS A 38 -14.49 3.44 18.37
CA LYS A 38 -13.79 3.71 19.64
C LYS A 38 -12.78 4.85 19.54
N MET A 39 -12.15 5.02 18.38
CA MET A 39 -11.17 6.08 18.14
C MET A 39 -11.81 7.41 17.75
N HIS A 40 -13.12 7.48 17.52
CA HIS A 40 -13.78 8.73 17.17
C HIS A 40 -13.60 9.78 18.29
N ASN A 41 -13.13 10.97 17.92
CA ASN A 41 -12.81 12.08 18.85
C ASN A 41 -11.65 11.81 19.83
N CYS A 42 -10.81 10.81 19.54
CA CYS A 42 -9.53 10.68 20.22
C CYS A 42 -8.49 11.61 19.58
N ALA A 43 -7.84 12.42 20.41
CA ALA A 43 -6.72 13.26 20.03
C ALA A 43 -5.41 12.53 20.34
N ILE A 44 -4.49 12.50 19.38
CA ILE A 44 -3.18 11.88 19.52
C ILE A 44 -2.15 12.87 19.00
N HIS A 45 -0.98 12.94 19.62
CA HIS A 45 0.09 13.80 19.14
C HIS A 45 0.42 13.48 17.67
N ARG A 46 0.68 14.49 16.83
CA ARG A 46 0.91 14.31 15.38
C ARG A 46 2.10 13.39 15.06
N ASP A 47 3.09 13.35 15.96
CA ASP A 47 4.34 12.59 15.81
C ASP A 47 4.27 11.18 16.41
N ASP A 48 3.12 10.80 16.98
CA ASP A 48 2.94 9.47 17.59
C ASP A 48 3.04 8.35 16.53
N PRO A 49 3.73 7.23 16.83
CA PRO A 49 3.90 6.10 15.91
C PRO A 49 2.57 5.46 15.49
N PHE A 50 1.48 5.64 16.22
CA PHE A 50 0.14 5.23 15.82
C PHE A 50 -0.19 5.68 14.39
N TRP A 51 0.17 6.91 14.01
CA TRP A 51 -0.14 7.44 12.69
C TRP A 51 0.62 6.77 11.55
N LYS A 52 1.73 6.07 11.85
CA LYS A 52 2.44 5.26 10.85
C LYS A 52 1.62 4.07 10.37
N THR A 53 0.69 3.57 11.18
CA THR A 53 -0.10 2.39 10.82
C THR A 53 -1.58 2.71 10.66
N SER A 54 -2.09 3.65 11.46
CA SER A 54 -3.52 3.87 11.65
C SER A 54 -4.03 5.22 11.11
N PHE A 55 -3.25 5.87 10.24
CA PHE A 55 -3.77 6.99 9.44
C PHE A 55 -4.73 6.46 8.35
N PRO A 56 -5.98 6.91 8.26
CA PRO A 56 -6.94 6.39 7.28
C PRO A 56 -6.42 6.47 5.83
N PRO A 57 -6.74 5.48 4.96
CA PRO A 57 -7.63 4.35 5.20
C PRO A 57 -6.99 3.24 6.06
N ASN A 58 -7.79 2.66 6.95
CA ASN A 58 -7.35 1.61 7.89
C ASN A 58 -7.87 0.22 7.53
N ASP A 59 -8.81 0.15 6.60
CA ASP A 59 -9.29 -1.10 6.03
C ASP A 59 -10.04 -0.81 4.72
N TYR A 60 -10.50 -1.86 4.03
CA TYR A 60 -11.36 -1.72 2.85
C TYR A 60 -12.63 -0.91 3.17
N ASN A 61 -12.99 -0.02 2.25
CA ASN A 61 -14.12 0.92 2.36
C ASN A 61 -14.06 1.85 3.60
N CYS A 62 -12.87 2.15 4.13
CA CYS A 62 -12.74 3.06 5.27
C CYS A 62 -13.05 4.51 4.86
N LYS A 63 -14.02 5.14 5.54
CA LYS A 63 -14.42 6.55 5.31
C LYS A 63 -13.96 7.50 6.43
N CYS A 64 -13.06 7.04 7.29
CA CYS A 64 -12.56 7.84 8.41
C CYS A 64 -11.62 8.96 7.91
N LYS A 65 -11.50 10.03 8.69
CA LYS A 65 -10.70 11.21 8.38
C LYS A 65 -9.86 11.62 9.60
N VAL A 66 -8.92 12.53 9.36
CA VAL A 66 -8.10 13.16 10.40
C VAL A 66 -8.18 14.67 10.26
N ILE A 67 -8.30 15.34 11.41
CA ILE A 67 -8.22 16.81 11.52
C ILE A 67 -7.08 17.19 12.47
N ALA A 68 -6.44 18.34 12.24
CA ALA A 68 -5.43 18.86 13.14
C ALA A 68 -6.01 19.98 14.00
N ILE A 69 -5.65 19.99 15.28
CA ILE A 69 -6.10 20.94 16.30
C ILE A 69 -4.91 21.38 17.15
N SER A 70 -5.07 22.52 17.83
CA SER A 70 -4.09 22.98 18.80
C SER A 70 -4.12 22.13 20.08
N GLU A 71 -3.04 22.16 20.85
CA GLU A 71 -2.97 21.48 22.14
C GLU A 71 -4.05 21.97 23.12
N LYS A 72 -4.33 23.28 23.13
CA LYS A 72 -5.38 23.86 23.99
C LYS A 72 -6.76 23.27 23.66
N GLU A 73 -7.09 23.16 22.38
CA GLU A 73 -8.33 22.53 21.93
C GLU A 73 -8.35 21.04 22.28
N ALA A 74 -7.23 20.33 22.11
CA ALA A 74 -7.13 18.91 22.43
C ALA A 74 -7.45 18.65 23.91
N ARG A 75 -6.85 19.43 24.82
CA ARG A 75 -7.06 19.31 26.27
C ARG A 75 -8.47 19.67 26.72
N THR A 76 -9.18 20.50 25.96
CA THR A 76 -10.52 21.01 26.35
C THR A 76 -11.65 20.15 25.78
N GLN A 77 -11.54 19.70 24.53
CA GLN A 77 -12.67 19.13 23.78
C GLN A 77 -12.52 17.63 23.45
N TYR A 78 -11.32 17.06 23.60
CA TYR A 78 -11.03 15.72 23.08
C TYR A 78 -10.38 14.82 24.12
N LYS A 79 -10.54 13.51 23.93
CA LYS A 79 -9.86 12.51 24.74
C LYS A 79 -8.44 12.32 24.20
N ILE A 80 -7.44 12.80 24.93
CA ILE A 80 -6.04 12.59 24.56
C ILE A 80 -5.66 11.12 24.85
N LEU A 81 -5.06 10.46 23.87
CA LEU A 81 -4.49 9.13 24.01
C LEU A 81 -3.00 9.18 23.74
N GLU A 82 -2.24 8.40 24.52
CA GLU A 82 -0.81 8.22 24.37
C GLU A 82 -0.53 6.80 23.89
N ASN A 83 0.22 6.65 22.79
CA ASN A 83 0.62 5.37 22.21
C ASN A 83 -0.51 4.31 22.08
N PRO A 84 -1.65 4.64 21.44
CA PRO A 84 -2.74 3.68 21.25
C PRO A 84 -2.34 2.54 20.30
N LYS A 85 -3.00 1.39 20.46
CA LYS A 85 -2.81 0.23 19.57
C LYS A 85 -3.27 0.56 18.14
N SER A 86 -2.58 -0.04 17.16
CA SER A 86 -2.98 0.06 15.76
C SER A 86 -4.38 -0.50 15.55
N ILE A 87 -5.19 0.20 14.77
CA ILE A 87 -6.56 -0.19 14.39
C ILE A 87 -6.66 -0.63 12.92
N ALA A 88 -5.56 -0.57 12.16
CA ALA A 88 -5.54 -0.95 10.76
C ALA A 88 -5.51 -2.47 10.58
N SER A 89 -6.21 -2.98 9.56
CA SER A 89 -6.11 -4.38 9.14
C SER A 89 -4.72 -4.68 8.56
N LYS A 90 -4.35 -5.96 8.51
CA LYS A 90 -2.99 -6.42 8.13
C LYS A 90 -2.46 -5.78 6.85
N ASN A 91 -3.29 -5.67 5.81
CA ASN A 91 -2.90 -5.12 4.50
C ASN A 91 -2.84 -3.58 4.47
N PHE A 92 -3.35 -2.91 5.51
CA PHE A 92 -3.42 -1.45 5.63
C PHE A 92 -2.49 -0.90 6.72
N ALA A 93 -1.77 -1.77 7.45
CA ALA A 93 -0.89 -1.43 8.56
C ALA A 93 0.52 -0.99 8.08
N TYR A 94 0.58 -0.02 7.18
CA TYR A 94 1.81 0.60 6.67
C TYR A 94 1.68 2.12 6.64
N ASP A 95 2.79 2.86 6.45
CA ASP A 95 2.75 4.32 6.44
C ASP A 95 2.21 4.87 5.12
N LYS A 96 0.91 5.19 5.12
CA LYS A 96 0.18 5.77 3.98
C LYS A 96 0.58 7.21 3.66
N ARG A 97 1.29 7.88 4.56
CA ARG A 97 1.73 9.27 4.41
C ARG A 97 3.01 9.33 3.56
N GLU A 98 3.75 8.23 3.56
CA GLU A 98 4.95 8.04 2.77
C GLU A 98 4.68 7.14 1.54
N ASN A 99 5.57 7.17 0.56
CA ASN A 99 5.49 6.29 -0.62
C ASN A 99 6.07 4.90 -0.32
N SER A 100 5.80 4.33 0.86
CA SER A 100 6.44 3.09 1.32
C SER A 100 6.04 1.86 0.49
N GLN A 101 4.92 1.96 -0.22
CA GLN A 101 4.27 0.84 -0.91
C GLN A 101 4.31 0.93 -2.43
N ILE A 102 4.79 2.06 -2.97
CA ILE A 102 5.37 2.02 -4.30
C ILE A 102 6.69 1.30 -4.03
N PRO A 103 6.92 0.06 -4.55
CA PRO A 103 8.29 -0.39 -4.68
C PRO A 103 9.02 0.81 -5.28
N LYS A 104 10.13 1.27 -4.68
CA LYS A 104 11.01 2.12 -5.47
C LYS A 104 11.23 1.30 -6.72
N GLU A 105 10.67 1.75 -7.84
CA GLU A 105 10.91 1.15 -9.13
C GLU A 105 12.39 1.44 -9.44
N THR A 106 13.31 0.79 -8.73
CA THR A 106 14.33 0.03 -9.43
C THR A 106 13.49 -0.81 -10.35
N ARG A 107 13.46 -0.43 -11.65
CA ARG A 107 12.96 -1.27 -12.75
C ARG A 107 13.09 -2.70 -12.23
N ILE A 108 11.96 -3.38 -11.99
CA ILE A 108 11.99 -4.80 -11.63
C ILE A 108 13.08 -5.36 -12.52
N SER A 109 14.21 -5.75 -11.94
CA SER A 109 15.32 -6.27 -12.71
C SER A 109 14.73 -7.55 -13.25
N LEU A 110 14.13 -7.46 -14.44
CA LEU A 110 13.54 -8.62 -15.11
C LEU A 110 14.63 -9.68 -15.11
N ASP A 111 15.87 -9.26 -15.36
CA ASP A 111 17.09 -10.05 -15.27
C ASP A 111 17.23 -10.79 -13.93
N GLU A 112 17.10 -10.14 -12.77
CA GLU A 112 17.25 -10.78 -11.45
C GLU A 112 16.09 -11.75 -11.13
N SER A 113 14.89 -11.46 -11.63
CA SER A 113 13.76 -12.39 -11.53
C SER A 113 13.87 -13.57 -12.50
N LEU A 114 14.43 -13.34 -13.70
CA LEU A 114 14.69 -14.35 -14.73
C LEU A 114 15.82 -15.30 -14.30
N GLU A 115 16.86 -14.80 -13.62
CA GLU A 115 17.97 -15.60 -13.10
C GLU A 115 17.53 -16.63 -12.05
N ASN A 116 16.48 -16.33 -11.30
CA ASN A 116 15.95 -17.19 -10.25
C ASN A 116 14.78 -18.07 -10.70
N LEU A 117 14.36 -17.98 -11.98
CA LEU A 117 13.39 -18.91 -12.52
C LEU A 117 14.05 -20.29 -12.67
N PRO A 118 13.40 -21.38 -12.23
CA PRO A 118 13.90 -22.71 -12.49
C PRO A 118 13.99 -22.89 -14.02
N LYS A 119 15.22 -23.02 -14.55
CA LYS A 119 15.42 -23.43 -15.93
C LYS A 119 14.91 -24.87 -16.03
N ILE A 120 13.69 -25.04 -16.50
CA ILE A 120 13.01 -26.35 -16.54
C ILE A 120 13.75 -27.30 -17.51
N HIS A 121 14.52 -26.74 -18.47
CA HIS A 121 15.29 -27.49 -19.45
C HIS A 121 16.58 -26.72 -19.82
N ASP A 122 17.73 -27.40 -19.82
CA ASP A 122 19.01 -26.84 -20.28
C ASP A 122 19.08 -26.85 -21.82
N TYR A 123 19.01 -25.68 -22.43
CA TYR A 123 19.10 -25.48 -23.88
C TYR A 123 20.45 -24.86 -24.32
N GLU A 124 21.31 -24.54 -23.37
CA GLU A 124 22.58 -23.79 -23.56
C GLU A 124 23.62 -24.54 -24.43
N ASN A 125 23.44 -25.85 -24.66
CA ASN A 125 24.36 -26.70 -25.43
C ASN A 125 23.81 -27.12 -26.80
N LEU A 126 22.66 -26.61 -27.24
CA LEU A 126 22.08 -26.93 -28.55
C LEU A 126 22.49 -25.90 -29.59
N SER A 127 22.77 -26.37 -30.80
CA SER A 127 22.93 -25.46 -31.94
C SER A 127 21.61 -24.81 -32.32
N ASP A 128 21.66 -23.62 -32.92
CA ASP A 128 20.48 -22.89 -33.39
C ASP A 128 19.54 -23.76 -34.24
N LYS A 129 20.10 -24.68 -35.03
CA LYS A 129 19.33 -25.58 -35.88
C LYS A 129 18.51 -26.58 -35.07
N GLU A 130 19.04 -27.07 -33.95
CA GLU A 130 18.37 -28.01 -33.05
C GLU A 130 17.31 -27.31 -32.20
N LEU A 131 17.59 -26.08 -31.74
CA LEU A 131 16.62 -25.23 -31.05
C LEU A 131 15.41 -24.94 -31.94
N ILE A 132 15.67 -24.51 -33.18
CA ILE A 132 14.62 -24.25 -34.16
C ILE A 132 13.80 -25.53 -34.42
N GLY A 133 14.43 -26.70 -34.50
CA GLY A 133 13.73 -27.98 -34.64
C GLY A 133 12.76 -28.27 -33.50
N LYS A 134 13.19 -28.06 -32.25
CA LYS A 134 12.35 -28.25 -31.05
C LYS A 134 11.18 -27.28 -30.98
N VAL A 135 11.36 -26.05 -31.46
CA VAL A 135 10.26 -25.08 -31.56
C VAL A 135 9.18 -25.61 -32.50
N TYR A 136 9.56 -26.05 -33.70
CA TYR A 136 8.59 -26.63 -34.66
C TYR A 136 7.89 -27.88 -34.12
N GLU A 137 8.61 -28.73 -33.39
CA GLU A 137 8.05 -29.92 -32.72
C GLU A 137 7.04 -29.55 -31.61
N ALA A 138 7.35 -28.56 -30.76
CA ALA A 138 6.48 -28.12 -29.69
C ALA A 138 5.16 -27.50 -30.19
N PHE A 139 5.21 -26.83 -31.33
CA PHE A 139 4.04 -26.24 -31.99
C PHE A 139 3.36 -27.20 -32.98
N ASP A 140 3.83 -28.44 -33.11
CA ASP A 140 3.33 -29.47 -34.06
C ASP A 140 3.19 -28.96 -35.50
N VAL A 141 4.16 -28.18 -35.96
CA VAL A 141 4.15 -27.55 -37.29
C VAL A 141 5.39 -27.87 -38.11
N LYS A 142 5.20 -27.95 -39.43
CA LYS A 142 6.32 -28.15 -40.36
C LYS A 142 7.14 -26.87 -40.50
N LYS A 143 8.46 -27.02 -40.64
CA LYS A 143 9.37 -25.89 -40.92
C LYS A 143 8.91 -25.13 -42.17
N GLY A 144 8.66 -23.83 -42.02
CA GLY A 144 8.15 -22.96 -43.09
C GLY A 144 6.63 -22.90 -43.22
N ALA A 145 5.87 -23.59 -42.35
CA ALA A 145 4.44 -23.39 -42.23
C ALA A 145 4.13 -22.04 -41.56
N LEU A 146 3.07 -21.38 -42.03
CA LEU A 146 2.62 -20.11 -41.48
C LEU A 146 1.80 -20.36 -40.21
N LEU A 147 2.38 -20.04 -39.06
CA LEU A 147 1.72 -20.13 -37.76
C LEU A 147 1.05 -18.77 -37.47
N VAL A 148 -0.28 -18.74 -37.37
CA VAL A 148 -1.02 -17.56 -36.90
C VAL A 148 -1.45 -17.84 -35.46
N ASP A 149 -0.82 -17.14 -34.52
CA ASP A 149 -1.26 -17.13 -33.13
C ASP A 149 -2.63 -16.47 -33.05
N LYS A 150 -3.62 -17.16 -32.47
CA LYS A 150 -5.03 -16.75 -32.50
C LYS A 150 -5.43 -15.99 -31.26
#